data_AF-A0A7X7KB62-F1
#
_entry.id   AF-A0A7X7KB62-F1
#
_cell.length_a   1.000
_cell.length_b   1.000
_cell.length_c   1.000
_cell.angle_alpha   90.00
_cell.angle_beta   90.00
_cell.angle_gamma   90.00
#
_symmetry.space_group_name_H-M   'P 1'
#
loop_
_entity.id
_entity.type
_entity.pdbx_description
1 polymer ?
#
loop_
_entity_poly.entity_id
_entity_poly.type
_entity_poly.pdbx_seq_one_letter_code
_entity_poly.pdbx_strand_id
1 'polypeptide(L)'
;MQTFNSSVLMAGTLVVWWLAAFAGPVGADTTVLADANATQSAVVGRGGQGARFVEAMGYAPAPARGRPGMLVRPDGDCSTPTGGTVFGFDDACREHDLAYDVLRFRHAAGEPVRAAVRWVADARFGLRMLERCAGFPGVEGFGCLAVAGVYVAGVTVNSLRQGYGPPVEETGLEVGASSLAMLALVALPFAGARAFRWRLRRQDADLAPPGPGLAWSGSPASLVRWADLGREGRRLLSRPSVAPGAVRVLVEVDCARGIERRVALALAEAERLGAFTRATVCVAVPTGSGWLNPHAVESLEKVTGGGVGTGHRYGPELERAWRAPACSPDGGAARPVDVGAGEP
;
A
#
# COMPACT_ATOMS: atom_id res chain seq x y z
N MET A 1 -21.42 1.42 -0.16
CA MET A 1 -20.55 0.50 0.61
C MET A 1 -19.76 -0.35 -0.37
N GLN A 2 -18.54 0.05 -0.70
CA GLN A 2 -17.55 -0.82 -1.35
C GLN A 2 -16.65 -1.35 -0.24
N THR A 3 -16.65 -2.66 -0.06
CA THR A 3 -15.70 -3.40 0.76
C THR A 3 -14.31 -3.22 0.14
N PHE A 4 -13.52 -2.31 0.70
CA PHE A 4 -12.09 -2.24 0.40
C PHE A 4 -11.49 -3.57 0.86
N ASN A 5 -11.01 -4.36 -0.09
CA ASN A 5 -10.57 -5.74 0.09
C ASN A 5 -9.41 -5.80 1.10
N SER A 6 -9.70 -6.18 2.35
CA SER A 6 -8.73 -6.33 3.45
C SER A 6 -7.58 -7.28 3.09
N SER A 7 -7.82 -8.21 2.16
CA SER A 7 -6.87 -9.21 1.66
C SER A 7 -5.68 -8.60 0.90
N VAL A 8 -5.89 -7.48 0.18
CA VAL A 8 -4.83 -6.80 -0.59
C VAL A 8 -3.88 -6.03 0.33
N LEU A 9 -4.42 -5.47 1.42
CA LEU A 9 -3.61 -4.79 2.44
C LEU A 9 -2.72 -5.76 3.21
N MET A 10 -3.24 -6.95 3.55
CA MET A 10 -2.48 -7.96 4.30
C MET A 10 -1.36 -8.60 3.46
N ALA A 11 -1.62 -8.87 2.17
CA ALA A 11 -0.60 -9.33 1.23
C ALA A 11 0.47 -8.27 0.98
N GLY A 12 0.07 -7.00 0.88
CA GLY A 12 0.99 -5.87 0.70
C GLY A 12 1.95 -5.66 1.89
N THR A 13 1.47 -5.79 3.13
CA THR A 13 2.35 -5.69 4.31
C THR A 13 3.33 -6.86 4.38
N LEU A 14 2.90 -8.09 4.11
CA LEU A 14 3.80 -9.25 4.11
C LEU A 14 4.93 -9.10 3.08
N VAL A 15 4.62 -8.62 1.87
CA VAL A 15 5.61 -8.38 0.80
C VAL A 15 6.60 -7.26 1.15
N VAL A 16 6.16 -6.18 1.81
CA VAL A 16 7.03 -5.07 2.25
C VAL A 16 8.01 -5.52 3.32
N TRP A 17 7.57 -6.32 4.29
CA TRP A 17 8.47 -6.92 5.30
C TRP A 17 9.45 -7.90 4.67
N TRP A 18 9.01 -8.64 3.65
CA TRP A 18 9.86 -9.53 2.88
C TRP A 18 10.98 -8.78 2.15
N LEU A 19 10.64 -7.71 1.43
CA LEU A 19 11.63 -6.88 0.72
C LEU A 19 12.59 -6.18 1.69
N ALA A 20 12.12 -5.76 2.86
CA ALA A 20 12.97 -5.16 3.89
C ALA A 20 13.93 -6.17 4.54
N ALA A 21 13.54 -7.44 4.68
CA ALA A 21 14.41 -8.51 5.17
C ALA A 21 15.59 -8.80 4.20
N PHE A 22 15.37 -8.65 2.89
CA PHE A 22 16.41 -8.82 1.87
C PHE A 22 17.15 -7.54 1.49
N ALA A 23 16.71 -6.37 1.96
CA ALA A 23 17.48 -5.13 1.84
C ALA A 23 18.67 -5.22 2.82
N GLY A 24 19.78 -5.77 2.34
CA GLY A 24 21.02 -5.86 3.12
C GLY A 24 21.52 -4.49 3.59
N PRO A 25 22.33 -4.45 4.66
CA PRO A 25 22.98 -3.21 5.06
C PRO A 25 23.81 -2.65 3.89
N VAL A 26 23.91 -1.33 3.81
CA VAL A 26 24.69 -0.64 2.77
C VAL A 26 26.10 -1.24 2.72
N GLY A 27 26.49 -1.83 1.57
CA GLY A 27 27.78 -2.49 1.37
C GLY A 27 27.78 -4.03 1.45
N ALA A 28 26.62 -4.68 1.63
CA ALA A 28 26.50 -6.13 1.47
C ALA A 28 26.52 -6.52 -0.02
N ASP A 29 27.66 -7.00 -0.52
CA ASP A 29 27.81 -7.55 -1.86
C ASP A 29 28.07 -9.08 -1.83
N THR A 30 28.28 -9.69 -2.99
CA THR A 30 28.55 -11.14 -3.09
C THR A 30 29.83 -11.57 -2.35
N THR A 31 30.77 -10.65 -2.13
CA THR A 31 32.02 -10.93 -1.41
C THR A 31 31.76 -11.14 0.08
N VAL A 32 30.81 -10.40 0.66
CA VAL A 32 30.36 -10.59 2.05
C VAL A 32 29.72 -11.97 2.25
N LEU A 33 28.96 -12.44 1.26
CA LEU A 33 28.32 -13.76 1.33
C LEU A 33 29.34 -14.90 1.31
N ALA A 34 30.38 -14.77 0.46
CA ALA A 34 31.49 -15.70 0.38
C ALA A 34 32.36 -15.66 1.65
N ASP A 35 32.68 -14.47 2.17
CA ASP A 35 33.48 -14.26 3.38
C ASP A 35 32.78 -14.83 4.62
N ALA A 36 31.48 -14.61 4.77
CA ALA A 36 30.70 -15.20 5.87
C ALA A 36 30.66 -16.74 5.78
N ASN A 37 30.68 -17.32 4.58
CA ASN A 37 30.63 -18.79 4.41
C ASN A 37 32.01 -19.40 4.69
N ALA A 38 33.05 -18.80 4.11
CA ALA A 38 34.44 -19.16 4.35
C ALA A 38 34.79 -19.03 5.83
N THR A 39 34.33 -17.96 6.50
CA THR A 39 34.57 -17.75 7.93
C THR A 39 33.86 -18.81 8.79
N GLN A 40 32.59 -19.11 8.52
CA GLN A 40 31.89 -20.18 9.23
C GLN A 40 32.59 -21.53 9.03
N SER A 41 33.00 -21.86 7.80
CA SER A 41 33.78 -23.07 7.51
C SER A 41 35.17 -23.07 8.16
N ALA A 42 35.81 -21.91 8.32
CA ALA A 42 37.12 -21.79 8.96
C ALA A 42 37.04 -21.97 10.48
N VAL A 43 36.03 -21.39 11.15
CA VAL A 43 35.81 -21.54 12.59
C VAL A 43 35.44 -22.98 12.94
N VAL A 44 34.61 -23.60 12.10
CA VAL A 44 34.06 -24.95 12.35
C VAL A 44 34.93 -26.06 11.74
N GLY A 45 35.94 -25.69 10.93
CA GLY A 45 36.80 -26.63 10.22
C GLY A 45 37.75 -27.43 11.12
N ARG A 46 38.39 -28.46 10.55
CA ARG A 46 39.41 -29.27 11.25
C ARG A 46 40.68 -28.42 11.47
N GLY A 47 40.92 -28.00 12.72
CA GLY A 47 42.09 -27.21 13.10
C GLY A 47 41.95 -26.64 14.53
N GLY A 48 42.90 -25.79 14.92
CA GLY A 48 42.93 -25.22 16.28
C GLY A 48 41.69 -24.37 16.64
N GLN A 49 41.07 -23.69 15.67
CA GLN A 49 39.82 -22.94 15.92
C GLN A 49 38.62 -23.87 16.13
N GLY A 50 38.50 -24.96 15.37
CA GLY A 50 37.43 -25.94 15.55
C GLY A 50 37.48 -26.60 16.93
N ALA A 51 38.68 -26.93 17.42
CA ALA A 51 38.83 -27.48 18.78
C ALA A 51 38.39 -26.46 19.86
N ARG A 52 38.78 -25.18 19.72
CA ARG A 52 38.36 -24.11 20.62
C ARG A 52 36.87 -23.82 20.56
N PHE A 53 36.25 -23.94 19.38
CA PHE A 53 34.80 -23.82 19.22
C PHE A 53 34.09 -24.95 19.98
N VAL A 54 34.53 -26.20 19.80
CA VAL A 54 33.96 -27.36 20.51
C VAL A 54 34.08 -27.21 22.02
N GLU A 55 35.25 -26.76 22.49
CA GLU A 55 35.48 -26.49 23.91
C GLU A 55 34.55 -25.38 24.44
N ALA A 56 34.39 -24.28 23.70
CA ALA A 56 33.60 -23.14 24.11
C ALA A 56 32.08 -23.39 24.04
N MET A 57 31.62 -24.09 23.00
CA MET A 57 30.19 -24.30 22.75
C MET A 57 29.66 -25.63 23.30
N GLY A 58 30.54 -26.57 23.64
CA GLY A 58 30.16 -27.88 24.21
C GLY A 58 29.63 -28.90 23.20
N TYR A 59 29.66 -28.60 21.90
CA TYR A 59 29.24 -29.52 20.84
C TYR A 59 30.14 -29.42 19.61
N ALA A 60 30.19 -30.51 18.84
CA ALA A 60 30.81 -30.53 17.51
C ALA A 60 29.73 -30.37 16.42
N PRO A 61 29.87 -29.39 15.51
CA PRO A 61 28.95 -29.25 14.39
C PRO A 61 28.94 -30.51 13.53
N ALA A 62 27.75 -30.90 13.07
CA ALA A 62 27.56 -32.11 12.28
C ALA A 62 27.00 -31.79 10.88
N PRO A 63 27.22 -32.63 9.87
CA PRO A 63 26.56 -32.47 8.59
C PRO A 63 25.04 -32.65 8.71
N ALA A 64 24.28 -31.80 8.01
CA ALA A 64 22.85 -31.93 7.89
C ALA A 64 22.46 -33.22 7.17
N ARG A 65 21.27 -33.74 7.48
CA ARG A 65 20.82 -35.02 6.94
C ARG A 65 20.60 -34.90 5.42
N GLY A 66 21.29 -35.74 4.65
CA GLY A 66 21.20 -35.70 3.19
C GLY A 66 21.91 -34.51 2.52
N ARG A 67 22.61 -33.67 3.29
CA ARG A 67 23.41 -32.53 2.79
C ARG A 67 24.76 -32.47 3.49
N PRO A 68 25.73 -33.33 3.12
CA PRO A 68 27.02 -33.43 3.80
C PRO A 68 27.87 -32.15 3.76
N GLY A 69 27.61 -31.25 2.80
CA GLY A 69 28.27 -29.94 2.68
C GLY A 69 27.66 -28.83 3.55
N MET A 70 26.60 -29.11 4.30
CA MET A 70 25.92 -28.15 5.17
C MET A 70 26.13 -28.56 6.62
N LEU A 71 26.79 -27.73 7.43
CA LEU A 71 27.00 -28.01 8.84
C LEU A 71 25.89 -27.38 9.68
N VAL A 72 25.51 -28.07 10.75
CA VAL A 72 24.42 -27.68 11.64
C VAL A 72 24.77 -27.93 13.10
N ARG A 73 24.06 -27.26 14.01
CA ARG A 73 24.06 -27.62 15.43
C ARG A 73 23.23 -28.91 15.62
N PRO A 74 23.82 -30.04 16.07
CA PRO A 74 23.14 -31.34 16.05
C PRO A 74 21.83 -31.37 16.85
N ASP A 75 21.84 -30.69 17.99
CA ASP A 75 20.79 -30.54 19.01
C ASP A 75 20.03 -29.21 18.90
N GLY A 76 20.19 -28.47 17.80
CA GLY A 76 19.39 -27.27 17.54
C GLY A 76 17.93 -27.61 17.24
N ASP A 77 17.05 -26.63 17.46
CA ASP A 77 15.61 -26.76 17.18
C ASP A 77 15.04 -25.40 16.75
N CYS A 78 13.95 -25.42 16.01
CA CYS A 78 13.18 -24.22 15.73
C CYS A 78 12.50 -23.78 17.03
N SER A 79 12.88 -22.64 17.60
CA SER A 79 12.37 -22.14 18.89
C SER A 79 10.88 -21.74 18.85
N THR A 80 9.99 -22.71 18.64
CA THR A 80 8.53 -22.54 18.63
C THR A 80 7.86 -23.29 19.76
N PRO A 81 6.77 -22.74 20.33
CA PRO A 81 6.03 -23.38 21.44
C PRO A 81 5.48 -24.77 21.13
N THR A 82 5.42 -25.15 19.85
CA THR A 82 4.81 -26.40 19.36
C THR A 82 5.82 -27.45 18.89
N GLY A 83 7.13 -27.23 19.07
CA GLY A 83 8.18 -28.10 18.52
C GLY A 83 8.43 -27.86 17.02
N GLY A 84 9.01 -28.86 16.35
CA GLY A 84 9.37 -28.83 14.92
C GLY A 84 8.22 -28.42 14.00
N THR A 85 8.57 -27.82 12.86
CA THR A 85 7.58 -27.21 11.95
C THR A 85 6.91 -28.25 11.05
N VAL A 86 5.62 -28.06 10.75
CA VAL A 86 4.85 -28.95 9.84
C VAL A 86 5.46 -29.05 8.43
N PHE A 87 6.33 -28.13 8.05
CA PHE A 87 7.01 -28.09 6.76
C PHE A 87 8.45 -28.62 6.78
N GLY A 88 8.98 -29.03 7.94
CA GLY A 88 10.31 -29.62 8.08
C GLY A 88 11.45 -28.61 7.89
N PHE A 89 11.39 -27.48 8.60
CA PHE A 89 12.44 -26.45 8.63
C PHE A 89 13.59 -26.74 9.61
N ASP A 90 13.66 -27.93 10.19
CA ASP A 90 14.61 -28.27 11.25
C ASP A 90 16.06 -28.04 10.83
N ASP A 91 16.42 -28.45 9.61
CA ASP A 91 17.77 -28.23 9.07
C ASP A 91 18.10 -26.75 8.89
N ALA A 92 17.12 -25.91 8.52
CA ALA A 92 17.31 -24.47 8.39
C ALA A 92 17.56 -23.84 9.78
N CYS A 93 16.76 -24.22 10.79
CA CYS A 93 16.92 -23.74 12.16
C CYS A 93 18.27 -24.18 12.75
N ARG A 94 18.68 -25.44 12.54
CA ARG A 94 19.96 -25.93 13.04
C ARG A 94 21.18 -25.33 12.33
N GLU A 95 21.07 -24.98 11.05
CA GLU A 95 22.11 -24.21 10.33
C GLU A 95 22.20 -22.77 10.84
N HIS A 96 21.05 -22.14 11.12
CA HIS A 96 20.98 -20.79 11.68
C HIS A 96 21.54 -20.71 13.12
N ASP A 97 21.19 -21.68 13.97
CA ASP A 97 21.74 -21.82 15.33
C ASP A 97 23.26 -21.90 15.30
N LEU A 98 23.82 -22.77 14.44
CA LEU A 98 25.27 -22.87 14.28
C LEU A 98 25.89 -21.54 13.83
N ALA A 99 25.26 -20.85 12.87
CA ALA A 99 25.77 -19.57 12.40
C ALA A 99 25.77 -18.52 13.54
N TYR A 100 24.73 -18.49 14.38
CA TYR A 100 24.66 -17.62 15.55
C TYR A 100 25.71 -17.97 16.61
N ASP A 101 25.92 -19.26 16.86
CA ASP A 101 26.94 -19.75 17.78
C ASP A 101 28.35 -19.38 17.33
N VAL A 102 28.64 -19.43 16.02
CA VAL A 102 29.90 -18.93 15.47
C VAL A 102 30.05 -17.42 15.72
N LEU A 103 28.98 -16.62 15.58
CA LEU A 103 29.05 -15.19 15.89
C LEU A 103 29.29 -14.93 17.38
N ARG A 104 28.64 -15.69 18.26
CA ARG A 104 28.84 -15.61 19.72
C ARG A 104 30.27 -15.99 20.10
N PHE A 105 30.78 -17.10 19.55
CA PHE A 105 32.14 -17.56 19.78
C PHE A 105 33.17 -16.52 19.37
N ARG A 106 33.03 -15.94 18.17
CA ARG A 106 33.93 -14.89 17.68
C ARG A 106 33.90 -13.65 18.57
N HIS A 107 32.70 -13.21 18.95
CA HIS A 107 32.55 -12.08 19.86
C HIS A 107 33.21 -12.35 21.22
N ALA A 108 33.01 -13.54 21.80
CA ALA A 108 33.64 -13.95 23.06
C ALA A 108 35.17 -14.06 22.95
N ALA A 109 35.69 -14.42 21.77
CA ALA A 109 37.11 -14.41 21.47
C ALA A 109 37.70 -13.00 21.25
N GLY A 110 36.89 -11.95 21.37
CA GLY A 110 37.30 -10.56 21.15
C GLY A 110 37.39 -10.15 19.67
N GLU A 111 36.89 -10.98 18.75
CA GLU A 111 36.88 -10.66 17.33
C GLU A 111 35.71 -9.73 16.96
N PRO A 112 35.91 -8.75 16.07
CA PRO A 112 34.83 -7.88 15.62
C PRO A 112 33.85 -8.64 14.72
N VAL A 113 32.57 -8.65 15.12
CA VAL A 113 31.46 -9.20 14.32
C VAL A 113 30.80 -8.08 13.54
N ARG A 114 30.96 -8.07 12.22
CA ARG A 114 30.30 -7.09 11.34
C ARG A 114 28.82 -7.42 11.19
N ALA A 115 27.98 -6.38 11.16
CA ALA A 115 26.53 -6.49 10.93
C ALA A 115 26.17 -7.34 9.70
N ALA A 116 26.96 -7.21 8.63
CA ALA A 116 26.76 -7.93 7.40
C ALA A 116 26.90 -9.46 7.56
N VAL A 117 27.71 -9.95 8.50
CA VAL A 117 27.86 -11.39 8.74
C VAL A 117 26.61 -11.99 9.37
N ARG A 118 26.01 -11.28 10.35
CA ARG A 118 24.70 -11.67 10.92
C ARG A 118 23.59 -11.61 9.88
N TRP A 119 23.58 -10.57 9.06
CA TRP A 119 22.61 -10.48 7.96
C TRP A 119 22.73 -11.65 6.98
N VAL A 120 23.95 -12.08 6.62
CA VAL A 120 24.13 -13.26 5.75
C VAL A 120 23.63 -14.55 6.43
N ALA A 121 23.85 -14.72 7.73
CA ALA A 121 23.30 -15.86 8.46
C ALA A 121 21.76 -15.88 8.41
N ASP A 122 21.12 -14.73 8.65
CA ASP A 122 19.66 -14.58 8.59
C ASP A 122 19.11 -14.77 7.16
N ALA A 123 19.83 -14.29 6.14
CA ALA A 123 19.45 -14.45 4.74
C ALA A 123 19.54 -15.91 4.29
N ARG A 124 20.60 -16.64 4.69
CA ARG A 124 20.73 -18.07 4.40
C ARG A 124 19.59 -18.86 5.01
N PHE A 125 19.24 -18.56 6.27
CA PHE A 125 18.09 -19.17 6.93
C PHE A 125 16.80 -19.04 6.11
N GLY A 126 16.48 -17.83 5.64
CA GLY A 126 15.33 -17.60 4.77
C GLY A 126 15.42 -18.35 3.44
N LEU A 127 16.58 -18.35 2.79
CA LEU A 127 16.80 -19.07 1.53
C LEU A 127 16.63 -20.59 1.69
N ARG A 128 17.04 -21.18 2.82
CA ARG A 128 16.82 -22.61 3.11
C ARG A 128 15.35 -22.97 3.27
N MET A 129 14.59 -22.11 3.95
CA MET A 129 13.14 -22.31 4.07
C MET A 129 12.45 -22.19 2.72
N LEU A 130 12.87 -21.24 1.87
CA LEU A 130 12.38 -21.12 0.50
C LEU A 130 12.70 -22.34 -0.36
N GLU A 131 13.93 -22.84 -0.27
CA GLU A 131 14.37 -24.06 -0.95
C GLU A 131 13.50 -25.26 -0.51
N ARG A 132 13.17 -25.34 0.79
CA ARG A 132 12.25 -26.35 1.31
C ARG A 132 10.84 -26.18 0.76
N CYS A 133 10.33 -24.94 0.70
CA CYS A 133 8.99 -24.65 0.20
C CYS A 133 8.83 -24.91 -1.30
N ALA A 134 9.90 -24.87 -2.09
CA ALA A 134 9.87 -25.22 -3.50
C ALA A 134 9.46 -26.69 -3.76
N GLY A 135 9.54 -27.56 -2.74
CA GLY A 135 9.08 -28.94 -2.80
C GLY A 135 7.58 -29.14 -2.65
N PHE A 136 6.81 -28.09 -2.31
CA PHE A 136 5.36 -28.18 -2.07
C PHE A 136 4.57 -27.50 -3.20
N PRO A 137 3.62 -28.18 -3.85
CA PRO A 137 2.81 -27.60 -4.90
C PRO A 137 1.61 -26.80 -4.35
N GLY A 138 1.09 -25.89 -5.17
CA GLY A 138 -0.21 -25.24 -4.96
C GLY A 138 -0.37 -24.55 -3.60
N VAL A 139 -1.48 -24.84 -2.92
CA VAL A 139 -1.85 -24.21 -1.64
C VAL A 139 -0.92 -24.61 -0.49
N GLU A 140 -0.34 -25.81 -0.52
CA GLU A 140 0.64 -26.24 0.48
C GLU A 140 1.94 -25.45 0.36
N GLY A 141 2.39 -25.17 -0.87
CA GLY A 141 3.53 -24.29 -1.13
C GLY A 141 3.29 -22.88 -0.62
N PHE A 142 2.08 -22.33 -0.84
CA PHE A 142 1.70 -21.04 -0.27
C PHE A 142 1.70 -21.05 1.27
N GLY A 143 1.16 -22.11 1.88
CA GLY A 143 1.18 -22.30 3.34
C GLY A 143 2.61 -22.37 3.89
N CYS A 144 3.49 -23.11 3.22
CA CYS A 144 4.91 -23.20 3.57
C CYS A 144 5.58 -21.83 3.52
N LEU A 145 5.40 -21.07 2.43
CA LEU A 145 5.95 -19.73 2.26
C LEU A 145 5.43 -18.75 3.32
N ALA A 146 4.16 -18.86 3.69
CA ALA A 146 3.57 -18.04 4.74
C ALA A 146 4.23 -18.32 6.11
N VAL A 147 4.41 -19.59 6.49
CA VAL A 147 5.10 -19.96 7.73
C VAL A 147 6.56 -19.54 7.68
N ALA A 148 7.29 -19.82 6.58
CA ALA A 148 8.66 -19.37 6.39
C ALA A 148 8.79 -17.84 6.56
N GLY A 149 7.84 -17.09 6.01
CA GLY A 149 7.78 -15.63 6.17
C GLY A 149 7.67 -15.18 7.63
N VAL A 150 6.94 -15.91 8.49
CA VAL A 150 6.86 -15.61 9.93
C VAL A 150 8.21 -15.81 10.61
N TYR A 151 8.92 -16.89 10.32
CA TYR A 151 10.25 -17.15 10.89
C TYR A 151 11.27 -16.11 10.46
N VAL A 152 11.35 -15.83 9.15
CA VAL A 152 12.25 -14.81 8.60
C VAL A 152 11.95 -13.45 9.22
N ALA A 153 10.68 -13.05 9.28
CA ALA A 153 10.28 -11.79 9.90
C ALA A 153 10.69 -11.72 11.39
N GLY A 154 10.50 -12.81 12.15
CA GLY A 154 10.91 -12.88 13.55
C GLY A 154 12.42 -12.66 13.74
N VAL A 155 13.23 -13.35 12.95
CA VAL A 155 14.69 -13.19 12.97
C VAL A 155 15.10 -11.78 12.54
N THR A 156 14.52 -11.25 11.46
CA THR A 156 14.82 -9.89 10.98
C THR A 156 14.46 -8.83 12.02
N VAL A 157 13.29 -8.92 12.65
CA VAL A 157 12.86 -8.02 13.74
C VAL A 157 13.85 -8.11 14.91
N ASN A 158 14.25 -9.32 15.29
CA ASN A 158 15.23 -9.51 16.35
C ASN A 158 16.60 -8.91 16.01
N SER A 159 17.10 -9.14 14.79
CA SER A 159 18.38 -8.61 14.32
C SER A 159 18.36 -7.09 14.20
N LEU A 160 17.30 -6.49 13.67
CA LEU A 160 17.13 -5.03 13.62
C LEU A 160 17.17 -4.43 15.02
N ARG A 161 16.47 -5.05 15.95
CA ARG A 161 16.39 -4.59 17.33
C ARG A 161 17.74 -4.64 18.05
N GLN A 162 18.53 -5.68 17.78
CA GLN A 162 19.89 -5.81 18.29
C GLN A 162 20.94 -5.08 17.42
N GLY A 163 20.50 -4.23 16.48
CA GLY A 163 21.38 -3.45 15.61
C GLY A 163 22.29 -4.29 14.70
N TYR A 164 21.88 -5.51 14.37
CA TYR A 164 22.68 -6.55 13.70
C TYR A 164 24.01 -6.87 14.40
N GLY A 165 24.13 -6.57 15.70
CA GLY A 165 25.30 -6.92 16.51
C GLY A 165 25.41 -8.42 16.80
N PRO A 166 26.39 -8.85 17.62
CA PRO A 166 26.47 -10.22 18.11
C PRO A 166 25.13 -10.70 18.70
N PRO A 167 24.69 -11.94 18.43
CA PRO A 167 23.45 -12.46 19.00
C PRO A 167 23.53 -12.54 20.52
N VAL A 168 22.68 -11.79 21.21
CA VAL A 168 22.58 -11.79 22.68
C VAL A 168 21.37 -12.61 23.10
N GLU A 169 21.52 -13.42 24.16
CA GLU A 169 20.39 -14.07 24.82
C GLU A 169 19.65 -13.05 25.69
N GLU A 170 18.33 -13.06 25.60
CA GLU A 170 17.49 -12.11 26.31
C GLU A 170 16.31 -12.81 26.96
N THR A 171 15.78 -12.17 27.98
CA THR A 171 14.57 -12.65 28.65
C THR A 171 13.35 -12.47 27.75
N GLY A 172 12.34 -13.34 27.91
CA GLY A 172 11.09 -13.24 27.14
C GLY A 172 10.37 -11.89 27.30
N LEU A 173 10.56 -11.21 28.44
CA LEU A 173 10.00 -9.88 28.69
C LEU A 173 10.70 -8.80 27.84
N GLU A 174 12.03 -8.85 27.73
CA GLU A 174 12.81 -7.91 26.92
C GLU A 174 12.47 -8.04 25.44
N VAL A 175 12.41 -9.27 24.93
CA VAL A 175 12.01 -9.57 23.55
C VAL A 175 10.57 -9.09 23.31
N GLY A 176 9.65 -9.36 24.23
CA GLY A 176 8.25 -8.94 24.13
C GLY A 176 8.08 -7.42 24.10
N ALA A 177 8.68 -6.71 25.06
CA ALA A 177 8.53 -5.26 25.21
C ALA A 177 9.08 -4.51 23.99
N SER A 178 10.25 -4.93 23.52
CA SER A 178 10.95 -4.27 22.43
C SER A 178 10.38 -4.62 21.04
N SER A 179 9.85 -5.83 20.86
CA SER A 179 9.07 -6.19 19.66
C SER A 179 7.77 -5.39 19.59
N LEU A 180 7.07 -5.23 20.72
CA LEU A 180 5.86 -4.39 20.80
C LEU A 180 6.17 -2.91 20.53
N ALA A 181 7.28 -2.40 21.06
CA ALA A 181 7.71 -1.02 20.79
C ALA A 181 7.98 -0.79 19.30
N MET A 182 8.66 -1.73 18.62
CA MET A 182 8.90 -1.65 17.18
C MET A 182 7.59 -1.73 16.37
N LEU A 183 6.68 -2.63 16.73
CA LEU A 183 5.35 -2.71 16.11
C LEU A 183 4.55 -1.42 16.31
N ALA A 184 4.60 -0.81 17.50
CA ALA A 184 3.94 0.47 17.78
C ALA A 184 4.53 1.62 16.95
N LEU A 185 5.86 1.72 16.88
CA LEU A 185 6.56 2.73 16.07
C LEU A 185 6.18 2.66 14.59
N VAL A 186 5.96 1.46 14.06
CA VAL A 186 5.50 1.27 12.68
C VAL A 186 4.00 1.55 12.57
N ALA A 187 3.15 0.99 13.44
CA ALA A 187 1.70 1.04 13.29
C ALA A 187 1.07 2.42 13.60
N LEU A 188 1.60 3.14 14.59
CA LEU A 188 1.03 4.41 15.06
C LEU A 188 0.99 5.51 13.97
N PRO A 189 2.04 5.73 13.15
CA PRO A 189 1.98 6.67 12.04
C PRO A 189 0.87 6.33 11.02
N PHE A 190 0.68 5.05 10.67
CA PHE A 190 -0.39 4.66 9.75
C PHE A 190 -1.78 4.82 10.36
N ALA A 191 -1.95 4.44 11.63
CA ALA A 191 -3.19 4.66 12.37
C ALA A 191 -3.51 6.16 12.48
N GLY A 192 -2.51 6.99 12.80
CA GLY A 192 -2.60 8.44 12.84
C GLY A 192 -2.96 9.03 11.47
N ALA A 193 -2.31 8.61 10.39
CA ALA A 193 -2.62 9.05 9.04
C ALA A 193 -4.04 8.64 8.61
N ARG A 194 -4.48 7.44 8.96
CA ARG A 194 -5.85 6.96 8.70
C ARG A 194 -6.88 7.76 9.49
N ALA A 195 -6.64 7.99 10.78
CA ALA A 195 -7.50 8.79 11.64
C ALA A 195 -7.58 10.24 11.16
N PHE A 196 -6.45 10.84 10.77
CA PHE A 196 -6.38 12.18 10.20
C PHE A 196 -7.17 12.27 8.88
N ARG A 197 -6.94 11.35 7.94
CA ARG A 197 -7.74 11.28 6.69
C ARG A 197 -9.22 11.12 6.98
N TRP A 198 -9.59 10.29 7.95
CA TRP A 198 -10.98 10.10 8.36
C TRP A 198 -11.59 11.37 8.94
N ARG A 199 -10.87 12.08 9.82
CA ARG A 199 -11.26 13.37 10.39
C ARG A 199 -11.50 14.41 9.31
N LEU A 200 -10.59 14.51 8.33
CA LEU A 200 -10.77 15.39 7.18
C LEU A 200 -12.04 15.05 6.39
N ARG A 201 -12.40 13.76 6.21
CA ARG A 201 -13.68 13.44 5.53
C ARG A 201 -14.91 13.85 6.32
N ARG A 202 -14.86 13.78 7.65
CA ARG A 202 -15.97 14.25 8.49
C ARG A 202 -16.16 15.76 8.38
N GLN A 203 -15.08 16.54 8.48
CA GLN A 203 -15.16 17.99 8.34
C GLN A 203 -15.77 18.44 7.01
N ASP A 204 -15.46 17.74 5.91
CA ASP A 204 -16.05 18.06 4.60
C ASP A 204 -17.50 17.54 4.43
N ALA A 205 -17.94 16.60 5.28
CA ALA A 205 -19.34 16.17 5.32
C ALA A 205 -20.24 17.19 6.04
N ASP A 206 -19.67 18.01 6.93
CA ASP A 206 -20.35 19.05 7.68
C ASP A 206 -20.52 20.37 6.89
N LEU A 207 -20.05 20.42 5.64
CA LEU A 207 -20.25 21.56 4.76
C LEU A 207 -21.73 21.74 4.43
N ALA A 208 -22.23 22.96 4.62
CA ALA A 208 -23.61 23.31 4.29
C ALA A 208 -23.82 23.29 2.77
N PRO A 209 -24.95 22.73 2.29
CA PRO A 209 -25.34 22.83 0.89
C PRO A 209 -25.65 24.29 0.52
N PRO A 210 -25.62 24.62 -0.79
CA PRO A 210 -26.09 25.91 -1.28
C PRO A 210 -27.51 26.21 -0.79
N GLY A 211 -27.74 27.46 -0.36
CA GLY A 211 -29.04 27.90 0.13
C GLY A 211 -30.14 27.91 -0.96
N PRO A 212 -31.41 28.03 -0.55
CA PRO A 212 -32.52 28.15 -1.49
C PRO A 212 -32.34 29.38 -2.39
N GLY A 213 -32.69 29.25 -3.68
CA GLY A 213 -32.57 30.33 -4.67
C GLY A 213 -31.20 30.47 -5.34
N LEU A 214 -30.17 29.76 -4.89
CA LEU A 214 -28.90 29.68 -5.62
C LEU A 214 -29.03 28.73 -6.82
N ALA A 215 -28.58 29.20 -7.98
CA ALA A 215 -28.61 28.45 -9.24
C ALA A 215 -27.47 27.42 -9.34
N TRP A 216 -27.25 26.64 -8.28
CA TRP A 216 -26.13 25.71 -8.12
C TRP A 216 -26.61 24.27 -7.86
N SER A 217 -25.82 23.30 -8.31
CA SER A 217 -26.01 21.89 -7.96
C SER A 217 -25.88 21.68 -6.45
N GLY A 218 -26.63 20.73 -5.91
CA GLY A 218 -26.70 20.45 -4.48
C GLY A 218 -27.60 21.39 -3.67
N SER A 219 -28.21 22.42 -4.30
CA SER A 219 -29.28 23.21 -3.69
C SER A 219 -30.55 22.37 -3.44
N PRO A 220 -31.52 22.81 -2.61
CA PRO A 220 -32.74 22.04 -2.35
C PRO A 220 -33.57 21.68 -3.59
N ALA A 221 -33.50 22.48 -4.66
CA ALA A 221 -34.20 22.24 -5.92
C ALA A 221 -33.34 21.50 -6.98
N SER A 222 -32.11 21.11 -6.63
CA SER A 222 -31.15 20.44 -7.52
C SER A 222 -31.54 19.01 -7.82
N LEU A 223 -31.35 18.58 -9.07
CA LEU A 223 -31.45 17.18 -9.48
C LEU A 223 -30.30 16.35 -8.90
N VAL A 224 -29.19 17.00 -8.57
CA VAL A 224 -28.02 16.40 -7.92
C VAL A 224 -28.15 16.55 -6.41
N ARG A 225 -28.13 15.43 -5.67
CA ARG A 225 -28.17 15.46 -4.21
C ARG A 225 -26.83 15.92 -3.65
N TRP A 226 -26.85 16.80 -2.63
CA TRP A 226 -25.64 17.23 -1.92
C TRP A 226 -24.78 16.05 -1.44
N ALA A 227 -25.44 14.99 -0.95
CA ALA A 227 -24.79 13.78 -0.46
C ALA A 227 -24.07 12.96 -1.55
N ASP A 228 -24.41 13.17 -2.83
CA ASP A 228 -23.78 12.46 -3.96
C ASP A 228 -22.60 13.23 -4.56
N LEU A 229 -22.42 14.50 -4.17
CA LEU A 229 -21.22 15.26 -4.52
C LEU A 229 -20.05 14.81 -3.66
N GLY A 230 -18.88 14.68 -4.26
CA GLY A 230 -17.63 14.38 -3.58
C GLY A 230 -17.09 15.58 -2.81
N ARG A 231 -15.95 15.35 -2.15
CA ARG A 231 -15.30 16.33 -1.27
C ARG A 231 -15.04 17.66 -1.95
N GLU A 232 -14.40 17.62 -3.12
CA GLU A 232 -13.93 18.83 -3.78
C GLU A 232 -15.08 19.60 -4.43
N GLY A 233 -16.11 18.92 -4.94
CA GLY A 233 -17.33 19.57 -5.42
C GLY A 233 -18.10 20.28 -4.31
N ARG A 234 -18.25 19.64 -3.14
CA ARG A 234 -18.86 20.30 -1.97
C ARG A 234 -18.06 21.52 -1.52
N ARG A 235 -16.72 21.41 -1.45
CA ARG A 235 -15.87 22.56 -1.12
C ARG A 235 -16.02 23.72 -2.08
N LEU A 236 -16.13 23.45 -3.39
CA LEU A 236 -16.36 24.49 -4.39
C LEU A 236 -17.74 25.14 -4.20
N LEU A 237 -18.77 24.33 -3.99
CA LEU A 237 -20.16 24.78 -3.89
C LEU A 237 -20.50 25.44 -2.55
N SER A 238 -19.72 25.21 -1.49
CA SER A 238 -19.85 25.94 -0.23
C SER A 238 -19.13 27.30 -0.23
N ARG A 239 -18.37 27.63 -1.28
CA ARG A 239 -17.75 28.96 -1.42
C ARG A 239 -18.76 29.95 -1.99
N PRO A 240 -18.83 31.19 -1.49
CA PRO A 240 -19.68 32.21 -2.07
C PRO A 240 -19.29 32.51 -3.53
N SER A 241 -20.23 32.99 -4.32
CA SER A 241 -19.91 33.52 -5.65
C SER A 241 -19.37 34.93 -5.53
N VAL A 242 -18.45 35.27 -6.44
CA VAL A 242 -17.92 36.63 -6.59
C VAL A 242 -18.72 37.48 -7.60
N ALA A 243 -19.73 36.88 -8.25
CA ALA A 243 -20.64 37.53 -9.18
C ALA A 243 -22.12 37.18 -8.87
N PRO A 244 -23.01 38.18 -8.75
CA PRO A 244 -24.44 37.93 -8.57
C PRO A 244 -25.02 37.04 -9.68
N GLY A 245 -25.85 36.07 -9.31
CA GLY A 245 -26.53 35.20 -10.28
C GLY A 245 -25.63 34.19 -10.97
N ALA A 246 -24.42 33.91 -10.45
CA ALA A 246 -23.55 32.86 -10.96
C ALA A 246 -24.25 31.49 -10.93
N VAL A 247 -24.03 30.72 -11.99
CA VAL A 247 -24.48 29.33 -12.12
C VAL A 247 -23.31 28.38 -11.83
N ARG A 248 -23.56 27.24 -11.19
CA ARG A 248 -22.54 26.19 -10.94
C ARG A 248 -23.20 24.82 -11.05
N VAL A 249 -22.98 24.16 -12.18
CA VAL A 249 -23.52 22.80 -12.44
C VAL A 249 -22.41 21.80 -12.17
N LEU A 250 -22.56 20.90 -11.20
CA LEU A 250 -21.59 19.82 -10.91
C LEU A 250 -22.29 18.47 -10.88
N VAL A 251 -21.80 17.52 -11.68
CA VAL A 251 -22.20 16.10 -11.64
C VAL A 251 -20.96 15.24 -11.49
N GLU A 252 -20.94 14.42 -10.45
CA GLU A 252 -19.82 13.55 -10.11
C GLU A 252 -20.16 12.07 -10.30
N VAL A 253 -19.16 11.21 -10.12
CA VAL A 253 -19.24 9.77 -10.40
C VAL A 253 -20.34 9.05 -9.61
N ASP A 254 -20.63 9.51 -8.40
CA ASP A 254 -21.63 8.91 -7.51
C ASP A 254 -23.06 9.41 -7.77
N CYS A 255 -23.24 10.47 -8.58
CA CYS A 255 -24.56 11.04 -8.87
C CYS A 255 -25.43 10.13 -9.75
N ALA A 256 -24.82 9.32 -10.61
CA ALA A 256 -25.52 8.29 -11.39
C ALA A 256 -24.57 7.18 -11.85
N ARG A 257 -25.13 5.97 -12.03
CA ARG A 257 -24.41 4.82 -12.62
C ARG A 257 -24.42 4.94 -14.15
N GLY A 258 -23.26 4.76 -14.78
CA GLY A 258 -23.11 4.89 -16.25
C GLY A 258 -22.80 6.32 -16.68
N ILE A 259 -22.07 6.45 -17.80
CA ILE A 259 -21.62 7.76 -18.29
C ILE A 259 -22.78 8.53 -18.92
N GLU A 260 -23.62 7.85 -19.69
CA GLU A 260 -24.78 8.38 -20.39
C GLU A 260 -25.77 9.01 -19.41
N ARG A 261 -26.04 8.33 -18.30
CA ARG A 261 -26.94 8.84 -17.25
C ARG A 261 -26.36 10.05 -16.53
N ARG A 262 -25.04 10.11 -16.32
CA ARG A 262 -24.38 11.29 -15.74
C ARG A 262 -24.41 12.48 -16.69
N VAL A 263 -24.20 12.26 -17.98
CA VAL A 263 -24.29 13.32 -19.00
C VAL A 263 -25.72 13.84 -19.10
N ALA A 264 -26.72 12.96 -19.17
CA ALA A 264 -28.12 13.33 -19.17
C ALA A 264 -28.50 14.14 -17.92
N LEU A 265 -28.05 13.71 -16.73
CA LEU A 265 -28.26 14.44 -15.48
C LEU A 265 -27.58 15.83 -15.51
N ALA A 266 -26.37 15.93 -16.05
CA ALA A 266 -25.64 17.20 -16.15
C ALA A 266 -26.33 18.19 -17.10
N LEU A 267 -26.81 17.71 -18.25
CA LEU A 267 -27.54 18.55 -19.20
C LEU A 267 -28.89 19.01 -18.63
N ALA A 268 -29.65 18.10 -18.01
CA ALA A 268 -30.92 18.44 -17.38
C ALA A 268 -30.74 19.44 -16.23
N GLU A 269 -29.72 19.26 -15.39
CA GLU A 269 -29.40 20.19 -14.30
C GLU A 269 -28.92 21.54 -14.85
N ALA A 270 -28.14 21.56 -15.93
CA ALA A 270 -27.70 22.78 -16.60
C ALA A 270 -28.87 23.56 -17.21
N GLU A 271 -29.81 22.87 -17.86
CA GLU A 271 -31.02 23.47 -18.41
C GLU A 271 -31.91 24.05 -17.31
N ARG A 272 -32.16 23.28 -16.24
CA ARG A 272 -32.93 23.71 -15.06
C ARG A 272 -32.35 24.98 -14.43
N LEU A 273 -31.03 25.07 -14.38
CA LEU A 273 -30.30 26.20 -13.80
C LEU A 273 -30.16 27.39 -14.76
N GLY A 274 -30.65 27.27 -15.99
CA GLY A 274 -30.54 28.32 -17.01
C GLY A 274 -29.08 28.56 -17.44
N ALA A 275 -28.23 27.52 -17.44
CA ALA A 275 -26.85 27.65 -17.89
C ALA A 275 -26.79 28.03 -19.38
N PHE A 276 -27.69 27.51 -20.21
CA PHE A 276 -27.72 27.75 -21.66
C PHE A 276 -28.35 29.09 -22.06
N THR A 277 -28.93 29.85 -21.11
CA THR A 277 -29.36 31.22 -21.37
C THR A 277 -28.26 32.25 -21.11
N ARG A 278 -27.09 31.80 -20.64
CA ARG A 278 -25.92 32.65 -20.38
C ARG A 278 -25.12 32.86 -21.65
N ALA A 279 -24.52 34.04 -21.77
CA ALA A 279 -23.62 34.36 -22.89
C ALA A 279 -22.34 33.52 -22.90
N THR A 280 -21.99 32.87 -21.79
CA THR A 280 -20.80 32.04 -21.68
C THR A 280 -21.07 30.81 -20.83
N VAL A 281 -20.67 29.65 -21.35
CA VAL A 281 -20.68 28.36 -20.64
C VAL A 281 -19.25 27.81 -20.67
N CYS A 282 -18.70 27.51 -19.49
CA CYS A 282 -17.35 26.95 -19.35
C CYS A 282 -17.41 25.54 -18.79
N VAL A 283 -17.07 24.55 -19.61
CA VAL A 283 -16.97 23.15 -19.20
C VAL A 283 -15.55 22.87 -18.71
N ALA A 284 -15.42 22.43 -17.46
CA ALA A 284 -14.13 22.07 -16.87
C ALA A 284 -14.08 20.59 -16.50
N VAL A 285 -13.01 19.91 -16.91
CA VAL A 285 -12.81 18.50 -16.63
C VAL A 285 -11.62 18.34 -15.67
N PRO A 286 -11.85 18.22 -14.35
CA PRO A 286 -10.81 17.90 -13.37
C PRO A 286 -9.99 16.62 -13.69
N THR A 287 -8.98 16.32 -12.87
CA THR A 287 -8.29 15.01 -12.93
C THR A 287 -8.33 14.33 -11.58
N GLY A 288 -8.70 13.05 -11.55
CA GLY A 288 -8.60 12.19 -10.37
C GLY A 288 -9.63 12.51 -9.28
N SER A 289 -9.42 13.59 -8.52
CA SER A 289 -10.17 13.93 -7.29
C SER A 289 -11.44 14.76 -7.49
N GLY A 290 -11.68 15.27 -8.70
CA GLY A 290 -12.73 16.25 -8.96
C GLY A 290 -12.37 17.69 -8.61
N TRP A 291 -11.11 17.97 -8.24
CA TRP A 291 -10.68 19.30 -7.82
C TRP A 291 -10.66 20.31 -8.98
N LEU A 292 -11.33 21.44 -8.78
CA LEU A 292 -11.23 22.63 -9.61
C LEU A 292 -10.54 23.74 -8.83
N ASN A 293 -9.68 24.52 -9.50
CA ASN A 293 -9.09 25.71 -8.91
C ASN A 293 -10.18 26.74 -8.63
N PRO A 294 -10.53 27.05 -7.35
CA PRO A 294 -11.62 27.97 -7.04
C PRO A 294 -11.37 29.38 -7.58
N HIS A 295 -10.11 29.82 -7.61
CA HIS A 295 -9.76 31.13 -8.15
C HIS A 295 -9.94 31.22 -9.67
N ALA A 296 -9.79 30.11 -10.40
CA ALA A 296 -10.09 30.07 -11.82
C ALA A 296 -11.61 30.20 -12.07
N VAL A 297 -12.42 29.49 -11.26
CA VAL A 297 -13.89 29.58 -11.31
C VAL A 297 -14.36 30.99 -10.97
N GLU A 298 -13.88 31.55 -9.86
CA GLU A 298 -14.21 32.91 -9.40
C GLU A 298 -13.80 33.98 -10.44
N SER A 299 -12.62 33.83 -11.06
CA SER A 299 -12.17 34.75 -12.11
C SER A 299 -13.10 34.72 -13.33
N LEU A 300 -13.53 33.53 -13.76
CA LEU A 300 -14.48 33.37 -14.86
C LEU A 300 -15.85 33.95 -14.51
N GLU A 301 -16.37 33.69 -13.31
CA GLU A 301 -17.62 34.29 -12.82
C GLU A 301 -17.57 35.81 -12.88
N LYS A 302 -16.46 36.41 -12.43
CA LYS A 302 -16.28 37.86 -12.42
C LYS A 302 -16.20 38.47 -13.82
N VAL A 303 -15.45 37.84 -14.73
CA VAL A 303 -15.26 38.35 -16.11
C VAL A 303 -16.53 38.19 -16.95
N THR A 304 -17.30 37.12 -16.73
CA THR A 304 -18.52 36.81 -17.51
C THR A 304 -19.80 37.38 -16.90
N GLY A 305 -19.73 37.99 -15.71
CA GLY A 305 -20.92 38.45 -14.99
C GLY A 305 -21.83 37.32 -14.49
N GLY A 306 -21.25 36.15 -14.17
CA GLY A 306 -21.97 35.00 -13.61
C GLY A 306 -22.27 33.84 -14.57
N GLY A 307 -21.62 33.76 -15.72
CA GLY A 307 -21.78 32.64 -16.66
C GLY A 307 -20.76 31.53 -16.45
N VAL A 308 -21.04 30.54 -15.59
CA VAL A 308 -20.20 29.33 -15.46
C VAL A 308 -21.07 28.08 -15.30
N GLY A 309 -20.66 26.95 -15.87
CA GLY A 309 -21.37 25.67 -15.76
C GLY A 309 -20.40 24.50 -15.87
N THR A 310 -19.97 23.94 -14.74
CA THR A 310 -18.76 23.11 -14.61
C THR A 310 -19.00 21.59 -14.43
N GLY A 311 -19.22 20.84 -15.52
CA GLY A 311 -19.45 19.36 -15.48
C GLY A 311 -18.26 18.47 -15.94
N HIS A 312 -18.17 17.23 -15.42
CA HIS A 312 -16.94 16.39 -15.38
C HIS A 312 -17.01 14.98 -16.11
N ARG A 313 -15.93 14.61 -16.87
CA ARG A 313 -15.37 13.31 -17.42
C ARG A 313 -16.32 12.33 -18.18
N TYR A 314 -16.05 11.77 -19.38
CA TYR A 314 -14.83 11.19 -20.01
C TYR A 314 -14.79 11.31 -21.57
N GLY A 315 -13.56 11.41 -22.11
CA GLY A 315 -13.13 10.81 -23.39
C GLY A 315 -13.54 11.49 -24.72
N PRO A 316 -12.93 11.09 -25.86
CA PRO A 316 -13.28 11.56 -27.21
C PRO A 316 -14.73 11.26 -27.63
N GLU A 317 -15.48 10.52 -26.81
CA GLU A 317 -16.90 10.23 -26.97
C GLU A 317 -17.78 11.45 -26.66
N LEU A 318 -17.42 12.28 -25.68
CA LEU A 318 -18.16 13.51 -25.40
C LEU A 318 -17.95 14.56 -26.52
N GLU A 319 -16.76 14.57 -27.11
CA GLU A 319 -16.45 15.38 -28.29
C GLU A 319 -17.33 14.97 -29.48
N ARG A 320 -17.62 13.67 -29.64
CA ARG A 320 -18.59 13.18 -30.64
C ARG A 320 -20.04 13.53 -30.31
N ALA A 321 -20.45 13.42 -29.04
CA ALA A 321 -21.80 13.80 -28.61
C ALA A 321 -22.07 15.31 -28.80
N TRP A 322 -21.06 16.16 -28.56
CA TRP A 322 -21.15 17.61 -28.78
C TRP A 322 -21.00 18.04 -30.25
N ARG A 323 -20.29 17.27 -31.08
CA ARG A 323 -20.14 17.53 -32.53
C ARG A 323 -21.33 17.07 -33.37
N ALA A 324 -22.31 16.38 -32.79
CA ALA A 324 -23.61 16.21 -33.45
C ALA A 324 -24.22 17.61 -33.65
N PRO A 325 -24.65 17.99 -34.86
CA PRO A 325 -24.92 19.39 -35.19
C PRO A 325 -26.16 19.90 -34.44
N ALA A 326 -25.94 20.47 -33.27
CA ALA A 326 -26.84 21.46 -32.69
C ALA A 326 -26.43 22.82 -33.27
N CYS A 327 -27.33 23.39 -34.06
CA CYS A 327 -27.22 24.66 -34.81
C CYS A 327 -26.63 24.55 -36.23
N SER A 328 -27.53 24.36 -37.20
CA SER A 328 -27.45 25.05 -38.49
C SER A 328 -27.62 26.56 -38.25
N PRO A 329 -26.93 27.46 -38.98
CA PRO A 329 -27.10 28.91 -38.84
C PRO A 329 -28.48 29.43 -39.27
N ASP A 330 -29.27 28.62 -39.99
CA ASP A 330 -30.56 29.06 -40.54
C ASP A 330 -31.72 28.35 -39.82
N GLY A 331 -32.58 29.17 -39.18
CA GLY A 331 -33.68 28.73 -38.34
C GLY A 331 -34.68 27.83 -39.06
N GLY A 332 -34.67 26.54 -38.70
CA GLY A 332 -35.70 25.57 -39.06
C GLY A 332 -35.77 24.50 -37.97
N ALA A 333 -36.96 24.26 -37.44
CA ALA A 333 -37.21 23.35 -36.32
C ALA A 333 -36.67 21.92 -36.58
N ALA A 334 -35.85 21.41 -35.66
CA ALA A 334 -35.35 20.04 -35.71
C ALA A 334 -36.45 19.04 -35.31
N ARG A 335 -36.68 18.02 -36.15
CA ARG A 335 -37.51 16.85 -35.82
C ARG A 335 -36.71 15.86 -34.96
N PRO A 336 -37.38 15.11 -34.05
CA PRO A 336 -36.69 14.10 -33.25
C PRO A 336 -36.24 12.93 -34.14
N VAL A 337 -35.01 12.47 -33.90
CA VAL A 337 -34.46 11.25 -34.50
C VAL A 337 -35.02 10.05 -33.73
N ASP A 338 -35.74 9.20 -34.43
CA ASP A 338 -36.19 7.89 -33.96
C ASP A 338 -34.98 6.96 -33.91
N VAL A 339 -34.66 6.44 -32.72
CA VAL A 339 -33.59 5.44 -32.55
C VAL A 339 -34.26 4.18 -32.07
N GLY A 340 -34.44 3.25 -33.01
CA GLY A 340 -35.24 2.04 -32.86
C GLY A 340 -34.87 1.18 -31.67
N ALA A 341 -35.90 0.51 -31.15
CA ALA A 341 -35.81 -0.55 -30.16
C ALA A 341 -34.93 -1.70 -30.68
N GLY A 342 -33.98 -2.11 -29.86
CA GLY A 342 -33.24 -3.36 -29.99
C GLY A 342 -33.02 -3.95 -28.60
N GLU A 343 -33.94 -4.82 -28.19
CA GLU A 343 -33.79 -5.79 -27.08
C GLU A 343 -32.89 -6.97 -27.50
N PRO A 344 -32.47 -7.87 -26.58
CA PRO A 344 -32.67 -7.85 -25.11
C PRO A 344 -31.38 -7.69 -24.28
#